data_AF-A0A0R3S367-F1
#
_entry.id   AF-A0A0R3S367-F1
#
_cell.length_a   1.000
_cell.length_b   1.000
_cell.length_c   1.000
_cell.angle_alpha   90.00
_cell.angle_beta   90.00
_cell.angle_gamma   90.00
#
_symmetry.space_group_name_H-M   'P 1'
#
loop_
_entity.id
_entity.type
_entity.pdbx_description
1 polymer ?
#
loop_
_entity_poly.entity_id
_entity_poly.type
_entity_poly.pdbx_seq_one_letter_code
_entity_poly.pdbx_strand_id
1 'polypeptide(L)'
;MYSTNTITDLFQDRLRPGRILLVDTVEKKIEEDNDLKLRIALSRPHKKLSSARIYLDQLRRNDVLCHGAITNEYLIKRELELQWSEERLIGDTDHRISKKHHKDFHLDEDRRLMAFSYTPDSFTMLIAPMIIEKKEALGSMGNDAALACLSDYSPQIFSYFQQLFAQVTNPPIDPFREQIVMSLRCPIGPESNLLEPMEELEERLILEQPVLSLVDLEVLKRTTYKGWRTKVIDVVYPTIHDSKGLLPALDRICGEACAAALDGYQMIVLSDRKVCRQLVAISPLLALGAVHQCMLRQQLRMKVVLPGLLGIRYLRQYSMIAIISNFNINSMIL
;
A
#
# COMPACT_ATOMS: atom_id res chain seq x y z
N MET A 1 40.46 30.61 -25.61
CA MET A 1 39.82 29.78 -26.65
C MET A 1 39.14 28.61 -25.96
N TYR A 2 37.80 28.59 -26.02
CA TYR A 2 36.87 27.44 -26.10
C TYR A 2 37.29 26.09 -25.47
N SER A 3 36.46 25.35 -24.71
CA SER A 3 35.03 25.45 -24.46
C SER A 3 34.62 24.54 -23.28
N THR A 4 33.83 25.09 -22.36
CA THR A 4 32.60 24.55 -21.76
C THR A 4 32.44 23.07 -21.41
N ASN A 5 32.01 22.87 -20.14
CA ASN A 5 30.94 21.96 -19.67
C ASN A 5 31.30 20.45 -19.71
N THR A 6 31.08 19.59 -18.71
CA THR A 6 29.98 19.34 -17.76
C THR A 6 30.42 17.97 -17.14
N ILE A 7 30.44 17.64 -15.85
CA ILE A 7 29.40 17.64 -14.83
C ILE A 7 30.15 17.60 -13.50
N THR A 8 29.75 18.51 -12.62
CA THR A 8 30.02 18.51 -11.19
C THR A 8 29.42 17.25 -10.55
N ASP A 9 30.23 16.20 -10.39
CA ASP A 9 29.91 15.15 -9.43
C ASP A 9 30.17 15.71 -8.04
N LEU A 10 29.09 16.24 -7.46
CA LEU A 10 28.94 16.51 -6.04
C LEU A 10 29.25 15.22 -5.28
N PHE A 11 30.49 15.13 -4.79
CA PHE A 11 30.90 14.22 -3.71
C PHE A 11 30.07 14.54 -2.46
N GLN A 12 28.85 14.03 -2.39
CA GLN A 12 28.15 13.89 -1.13
C GLN A 12 28.78 12.73 -0.38
N ASP A 13 29.35 13.08 0.76
CA ASP A 13 30.06 12.28 1.74
C ASP A 13 29.16 11.17 2.32
N ARG A 14 28.91 10.10 1.55
CA ARG A 14 28.10 8.97 1.99
C ARG A 14 28.93 8.02 2.85
N LEU A 15 28.35 7.59 3.97
CA LEU A 15 28.73 6.42 4.77
C LEU A 15 29.16 5.28 3.84
N ARG A 16 30.46 4.98 3.84
CA ARG A 16 31.11 4.14 2.83
C ARG A 16 30.66 2.67 2.92
N PRO A 17 30.55 2.01 1.76
CA PRO A 17 31.21 0.71 1.63
C PRO A 17 32.12 0.62 0.41
N GLY A 18 33.28 -0.03 0.63
CA GLY A 18 34.11 -0.80 -0.31
C GLY A 18 34.55 -0.14 -1.62
N ARG A 19 35.75 0.45 -1.66
CA ARG A 19 36.51 0.54 -2.92
C ARG A 19 36.95 -0.86 -3.30
N ILE A 20 36.61 -1.33 -4.49
CA ILE A 20 37.04 -2.64 -4.99
C ILE A 20 38.29 -2.43 -5.83
N LEU A 21 39.35 -3.17 -5.50
CA LEU A 21 40.59 -3.20 -6.25
C LEU A 21 40.74 -4.61 -6.82
N LEU A 22 40.66 -4.75 -8.14
CA LEU A 22 40.89 -6.01 -8.81
C LEU A 22 42.33 -6.03 -9.34
N VAL A 23 43.14 -6.96 -8.83
CA VAL A 23 44.47 -7.23 -9.37
C VAL A 23 44.36 -8.49 -10.20
N ASP A 24 44.36 -8.32 -11.52
CA ASP A 24 44.42 -9.46 -12.43
C ASP A 24 45.87 -9.94 -12.52
N THR A 25 46.15 -11.09 -11.91
CA THR A 25 47.49 -11.70 -11.90
C THR A 25 47.88 -12.31 -13.25
N VAL A 26 46.90 -12.59 -14.13
CA VAL A 26 47.12 -13.17 -15.46
C VAL A 26 47.42 -12.05 -16.47
N GLU A 27 46.59 -11.00 -16.48
CA GLU A 27 46.81 -9.84 -17.35
C GLU A 27 47.83 -8.84 -16.79
N LYS A 28 48.31 -9.05 -15.54
CA LYS A 28 49.21 -8.16 -14.80
C LYS A 28 48.71 -6.71 -14.72
N LYS A 29 47.39 -6.54 -14.63
CA LYS A 29 46.74 -5.23 -14.64
C LYS A 29 46.05 -4.99 -13.31
N ILE A 30 46.19 -3.77 -12.81
CA ILE A 30 45.43 -3.27 -11.68
C ILE A 30 44.25 -2.51 -12.26
N GLU A 31 43.04 -2.95 -11.94
CA GLU A 31 41.82 -2.27 -12.35
C GLU A 31 41.29 -1.43 -11.21
N GLU A 32 41.03 -0.17 -11.53
CA GLU A 32 40.43 0.77 -10.61
C GLU A 32 38.92 0.49 -10.45
N ASP A 33 38.39 0.87 -9.29
CA ASP A 33 37.00 0.63 -8.87
C ASP A 33 35.96 1.09 -9.91
N ASN A 34 36.19 2.24 -10.55
CA ASN A 34 35.28 2.78 -11.58
C ASN A 34 35.27 1.96 -12.86
N ASP A 35 36.44 1.53 -13.34
CA ASP A 35 36.57 0.74 -14.56
C ASP A 35 35.94 -0.64 -14.36
N LEU A 36 36.15 -1.24 -13.19
CA LEU A 36 35.54 -2.50 -12.82
C LEU A 36 34.01 -2.39 -12.74
N LYS A 37 33.49 -1.34 -12.09
CA LYS A 37 32.05 -1.05 -12.02
C LYS A 37 31.44 -0.85 -13.41
N LEU A 38 32.11 -0.10 -14.28
CA LEU A 38 31.67 0.14 -15.65
C LEU A 38 31.67 -1.15 -16.48
N ARG A 39 32.71 -1.98 -16.37
CA ARG A 39 32.76 -3.28 -17.04
C ARG A 39 31.62 -4.19 -16.60
N ILE A 40 31.39 -4.31 -15.29
CA ILE A 40 30.30 -5.12 -14.74
C ILE A 40 28.95 -4.58 -15.23
N ALA A 41 28.75 -3.25 -15.19
CA ALA A 41 27.52 -2.62 -15.66
C ALA A 41 27.28 -2.81 -17.17
N LEU A 42 28.33 -2.92 -17.97
CA LEU A 42 28.25 -3.16 -19.42
C LEU A 42 28.24 -4.65 -19.79
N SER A 43 28.60 -5.54 -18.87
CA SER A 43 28.70 -6.99 -19.13
C SER A 43 27.37 -7.63 -19.55
N ARG A 44 26.24 -7.03 -19.16
CA ARG A 44 24.89 -7.47 -19.50
C ARG A 44 24.06 -6.29 -19.99
N PRO A 45 23.08 -6.50 -20.89
CA PRO A 45 22.24 -5.43 -21.44
C PRO A 45 21.16 -4.97 -20.44
N HIS A 46 21.58 -4.49 -19.26
CA HIS A 46 20.67 -4.06 -18.18
C HIS A 46 19.72 -2.93 -18.58
N LYS A 47 20.03 -2.18 -19.65
CA LYS A 47 19.14 -1.16 -20.21
C LYS A 47 17.83 -1.73 -20.76
N LYS A 48 17.80 -2.99 -21.20
CA LYS A 48 16.55 -3.66 -21.63
C LYS A 48 15.59 -3.90 -20.46
N LEU A 49 16.11 -4.11 -19.26
CA LEU A 49 15.29 -4.32 -18.05
C LEU A 49 14.42 -3.10 -17.67
N SER A 50 14.71 -1.90 -18.20
CA SER A 50 13.93 -0.70 -17.88
C SER A 50 12.89 -0.34 -18.94
N SER A 51 12.94 -0.90 -20.15
CA SER A 51 12.10 -0.44 -21.27
C SER A 51 10.63 -0.82 -21.14
N ALA A 52 10.29 -1.87 -20.40
CA ALA A 52 8.95 -2.44 -20.41
C ALA A 52 8.12 -2.20 -19.15
N ARG A 53 8.64 -1.38 -18.23
CA ARG A 53 7.94 -0.93 -17.02
C ARG A 53 6.55 -0.40 -17.34
N ILE A 54 5.59 -0.83 -16.54
CA ILE A 54 4.20 -0.40 -16.64
C ILE A 54 3.99 0.76 -15.67
N TYR A 55 3.29 1.81 -16.11
CA TYR A 55 2.96 2.95 -15.25
C TYR A 55 1.46 3.04 -15.04
N LEU A 56 1.04 3.57 -13.89
CA LEU A 56 -0.38 3.72 -13.54
C LEU A 56 -1.16 4.53 -14.60
N ASP A 57 -0.54 5.52 -15.23
CA ASP A 57 -1.16 6.30 -16.30
C ASP A 57 -1.52 5.47 -17.54
N GLN A 58 -0.75 4.42 -17.83
CA GLN A 58 -1.06 3.50 -18.93
C GLN A 58 -2.32 2.69 -18.59
N LEU A 59 -2.44 2.23 -17.34
CA LEU A 59 -3.64 1.53 -16.86
C LEU A 59 -4.86 2.45 -16.91
N ARG A 60 -4.75 3.69 -16.41
CA ARG A 60 -5.83 4.68 -16.49
C ARG A 60 -6.32 4.91 -17.92
N ARG A 61 -5.39 5.06 -18.89
CA ARG A 61 -5.76 5.26 -20.30
C ARG A 61 -6.47 4.05 -20.87
N ASN A 62 -5.96 2.84 -20.63
CA ASN A 62 -6.60 1.61 -21.10
C ASN A 62 -8.00 1.46 -20.50
N ASP A 63 -8.12 1.78 -19.23
CA ASP A 63 -9.35 1.67 -18.47
C ASP A 63 -10.45 2.64 -18.97
N VAL A 64 -10.09 3.86 -19.32
CA VAL A 64 -10.98 4.83 -19.98
C VAL A 64 -11.47 4.30 -21.33
N LEU A 65 -10.61 3.63 -22.10
CA LEU A 65 -10.98 3.04 -23.39
C LEU A 65 -11.94 1.85 -23.23
N CYS A 66 -11.73 1.00 -22.22
CA CYS A 66 -12.54 -0.19 -22.00
C CYS A 66 -13.88 0.08 -21.31
N HIS A 67 -13.90 0.96 -20.32
CA HIS A 67 -15.03 1.11 -19.40
C HIS A 67 -15.52 2.55 -19.21
N GLY A 68 -14.89 3.54 -19.85
CA GLY A 68 -15.18 4.95 -19.65
C GLY A 68 -14.51 5.56 -18.42
N ALA A 69 -14.41 6.89 -18.42
CA ALA A 69 -13.77 7.65 -17.36
C ALA A 69 -14.57 7.57 -16.05
N ILE A 70 -13.87 7.24 -14.96
CA ILE A 70 -14.42 7.29 -13.60
C ILE A 70 -14.00 8.62 -12.96
N THR A 71 -14.95 9.32 -12.36
CA THR A 71 -14.70 10.47 -11.50
C THR A 71 -14.90 10.11 -10.02
N ASN A 72 -14.21 10.82 -9.13
CA ASN A 72 -14.42 10.71 -7.69
C ASN A 72 -15.89 10.95 -7.31
N GLU A 73 -16.53 11.96 -7.93
CA GLU A 73 -17.93 12.28 -7.69
C GLU A 73 -18.86 11.10 -8.01
N TYR A 74 -18.62 10.41 -9.13
CA TYR A 74 -19.40 9.23 -9.49
C TYR A 74 -19.22 8.10 -8.47
N LEU A 75 -17.99 7.83 -8.03
CA LEU A 75 -17.72 6.79 -7.02
C LEU A 75 -18.38 7.11 -5.68
N ILE A 76 -18.28 8.36 -5.23
CA ILE A 76 -18.90 8.83 -3.98
C ILE A 76 -20.42 8.70 -4.08
N LYS A 77 -21.01 9.15 -5.19
CA LYS A 77 -22.45 9.05 -5.42
C LYS A 77 -22.91 7.59 -5.44
N ARG A 78 -22.20 6.71 -6.15
CA ARG A 78 -22.48 5.26 -6.17
C ARG A 78 -22.45 4.66 -4.76
N GLU A 79 -21.45 5.01 -3.96
CA GLU A 79 -21.30 4.49 -2.60
C GLU A 79 -22.39 5.00 -1.64
N LEU A 80 -22.84 6.25 -1.81
CA LEU A 80 -23.97 6.81 -1.06
C LEU A 80 -25.31 6.18 -1.49
N GLU A 81 -25.51 5.93 -2.77
CA GLU A 81 -26.72 5.27 -3.29
C GLU A 81 -26.85 3.82 -2.80
N LEU A 82 -25.74 3.07 -2.76
CA LEU A 82 -25.71 1.71 -2.21
C LEU A 82 -26.18 1.69 -0.74
N GLN A 83 -25.77 2.69 0.06
CA GLN A 83 -26.19 2.80 1.46
C GLN A 83 -27.70 3.02 1.59
N TRP A 84 -28.27 3.92 0.79
CA TRP A 84 -29.70 4.16 0.81
C TRP A 84 -30.51 2.94 0.36
N SER A 85 -29.94 2.09 -0.50
CA SER A 85 -30.58 0.83 -0.89
C SER A 85 -30.58 -0.18 0.26
N GLU A 86 -29.48 -0.32 1.00
CA GLU A 86 -29.39 -1.22 2.15
C GLU A 86 -30.31 -0.79 3.30
N GLU A 87 -30.39 0.51 3.58
CA GLU A 87 -31.30 1.04 4.62
C GLU A 87 -32.78 0.82 4.29
N ARG A 88 -33.16 0.94 3.01
CA ARG A 88 -34.54 0.65 2.56
C ARG A 88 -34.92 -0.81 2.68
N LEU A 89 -33.98 -1.73 2.53
CA LEU A 89 -34.24 -3.16 2.70
C LEU A 89 -34.44 -3.57 4.17
N ILE A 90 -33.97 -2.77 5.12
CA ILE A 90 -34.13 -3.00 6.57
C ILE A 90 -35.40 -2.31 7.11
N GLY A 91 -35.85 -1.24 6.46
CA GLY A 91 -37.03 -0.48 6.86
C GLY A 91 -38.17 -0.58 5.85
N ASP A 92 -38.94 -1.68 5.87
CA ASP A 92 -40.18 -1.78 5.11
C ASP A 92 -41.35 -2.27 5.99
N THR A 93 -42.04 -1.31 6.63
CA THR A 93 -43.49 -1.31 6.89
C THR A 93 -44.05 0.12 7.03
N ASP A 94 -43.57 1.10 6.26
CA ASP A 94 -44.34 2.35 6.13
C ASP A 94 -44.00 3.14 4.85
N HIS A 95 -44.88 3.02 3.87
CA HIS A 95 -44.87 3.80 2.64
C HIS A 95 -45.24 5.26 2.92
N ARG A 96 -44.24 6.13 3.09
CA ARG A 96 -44.39 7.56 2.78
C ARG A 96 -43.24 8.02 1.90
N ILE A 97 -43.58 8.23 0.62
CA ILE A 97 -42.74 8.87 -0.39
C ILE A 97 -42.61 10.34 -0.03
N SER A 98 -41.71 10.65 0.89
CA SER A 98 -41.23 12.02 1.08
C SER A 98 -39.98 12.19 0.23
N LYS A 99 -40.06 13.06 -0.78
CA LYS A 99 -38.89 13.65 -1.45
C LYS A 99 -38.02 14.32 -0.38
N LYS A 100 -37.12 13.58 0.26
CA LYS A 100 -36.21 14.13 1.26
C LYS A 100 -35.07 14.83 0.54
N HIS A 101 -35.04 16.15 0.70
CA HIS A 101 -33.86 16.98 0.51
C HIS A 101 -32.61 16.24 1.01
N HIS A 102 -31.48 16.40 0.31
CA HIS A 102 -30.15 16.04 0.78
C HIS A 102 -29.96 16.67 2.17
N LYS A 103 -30.29 15.94 3.24
CA LYS A 103 -29.91 16.34 4.59
C LYS A 103 -28.41 16.22 4.64
N ASP A 104 -27.75 17.27 5.12
CA ASP A 104 -26.34 17.22 5.46
C ASP A 104 -26.14 16.03 6.41
N PHE A 105 -25.46 15.00 5.92
CA PHE A 105 -25.14 13.81 6.71
C PHE A 105 -24.17 14.26 7.81
N HIS A 106 -24.60 14.20 9.06
CA HIS A 106 -23.67 14.37 10.17
C HIS A 106 -22.74 13.16 10.19
N LEU A 107 -21.44 13.40 10.14
CA LEU A 107 -20.43 12.35 10.14
C LEU A 107 -20.62 11.38 11.32
N ASP A 108 -21.05 11.91 12.47
CA ASP A 108 -21.30 11.15 13.71
C ASP A 108 -22.43 10.11 13.59
N GLU A 109 -23.30 10.20 12.59
CA GLU A 109 -24.39 9.24 12.39
C GLU A 109 -23.91 7.94 11.73
N ASP A 110 -22.75 7.94 11.05
CA ASP A 110 -22.23 6.75 10.37
C ASP A 110 -21.61 5.75 11.37
N ARG A 111 -22.37 4.71 11.70
CA ARG A 111 -21.94 3.62 12.60
C ARG A 111 -20.69 2.89 12.13
N ARG A 112 -20.35 2.95 10.83
CA ARG A 112 -19.11 2.33 10.33
C ARG A 112 -17.90 3.05 10.90
N LEU A 113 -17.95 4.37 11.03
CA LEU A 113 -16.87 5.14 11.64
C LEU A 113 -16.59 4.59 13.05
N MET A 114 -17.62 4.39 13.87
CA MET A 114 -17.48 3.77 15.18
C MET A 114 -16.94 2.32 15.10
N ALA A 115 -17.40 1.51 14.15
CA ALA A 115 -16.92 0.14 13.95
C ALA A 115 -15.40 0.08 13.61
N PHE A 116 -14.89 1.11 12.94
CA PHE A 116 -13.47 1.29 12.62
C PHE A 116 -12.71 2.10 13.71
N SER A 117 -13.32 2.25 14.89
CA SER A 117 -12.82 3.02 16.05
C SER A 117 -12.59 4.50 15.76
N TYR A 118 -13.38 5.08 14.85
CA TYR A 118 -13.36 6.52 14.60
C TYR A 118 -14.16 7.28 15.64
N THR A 119 -13.45 8.11 16.43
CA THR A 119 -14.04 9.06 17.37
C THR A 119 -14.08 10.49 16.80
N PRO A 120 -15.01 11.35 17.25
CA PRO A 120 -15.05 12.76 16.86
C PRO A 120 -13.74 13.49 17.15
N ASP A 121 -13.09 13.18 18.29
CA ASP A 121 -11.80 13.77 18.65
C ASP A 121 -10.70 13.38 17.66
N SER A 122 -10.66 12.12 17.24
CA SER A 122 -9.70 11.68 16.22
C SER A 122 -9.91 12.41 14.90
N PHE A 123 -11.16 12.70 14.52
CA PHE A 123 -11.45 13.46 13.30
C PHE A 123 -10.97 14.90 13.42
N THR A 124 -11.35 15.58 14.49
CA THR A 124 -11.02 17.00 14.69
C THR A 124 -9.51 17.21 14.92
N MET A 125 -8.86 16.31 15.67
CA MET A 125 -7.45 16.46 16.03
C MET A 125 -6.49 15.88 14.98
N LEU A 126 -6.85 14.81 14.26
CA LEU A 126 -5.93 14.14 13.32
C LEU A 126 -6.33 14.38 11.86
N ILE A 127 -7.58 14.06 11.51
CA ILE A 127 -8.02 14.04 10.11
C ILE A 127 -8.22 15.46 9.54
N ALA A 128 -8.88 16.35 10.28
CA ALA A 128 -9.20 17.70 9.81
C ALA A 128 -7.93 18.52 9.50
N PRO A 129 -6.87 18.53 10.33
CA PRO A 129 -5.61 19.20 9.98
C PRO A 129 -4.96 18.62 8.72
N MET A 130 -4.99 17.29 8.53
CA MET A 130 -4.45 16.66 7.32
C MET A 130 -5.20 17.07 6.06
N ILE A 131 -6.52 17.28 6.14
CA ILE A 131 -7.33 17.73 4.99
C ILE A 131 -7.07 19.21 4.69
N ILE A 132 -7.11 20.07 5.72
CA ILE A 132 -7.06 21.53 5.56
C ILE A 132 -5.63 21.99 5.29
N GLU A 133 -4.68 21.59 6.13
CA GLU A 133 -3.29 22.06 6.12
C GLU A 133 -2.37 21.20 5.27
N LYS A 134 -2.81 19.99 4.88
CA LYS A 134 -2.01 18.99 4.15
C LYS A 134 -0.74 18.58 4.92
N LYS A 135 -0.80 18.66 6.24
CA LYS A 135 0.27 18.29 7.16
C LYS A 135 -0.29 17.37 8.24
N GLU A 136 0.57 16.53 8.78
CA GLU A 136 0.21 15.76 9.97
C GLU A 136 -0.10 16.70 11.13
N ALA A 137 -1.07 16.30 11.96
CA ALA A 137 -1.44 17.06 13.14
C ALA A 137 -0.26 17.18 14.11
N LEU A 138 0.03 18.41 14.54
CA LEU A 138 1.07 18.68 15.53
C LEU A 138 0.46 18.67 16.93
N GLY A 139 1.09 17.91 17.82
CA GLY A 139 0.78 17.87 19.25
C GLY A 139 1.96 18.34 20.09
N SER A 140 1.74 18.49 21.40
CA SER A 140 2.78 18.76 22.38
C SER A 140 2.61 17.86 23.60
N MET A 141 3.60 17.85 24.50
CA MET A 141 3.68 16.98 25.69
C MET A 141 3.97 15.51 25.36
N GLY A 142 4.24 14.72 26.39
CA GLY A 142 4.45 13.28 26.28
C GLY A 142 3.15 12.52 26.10
N ASN A 143 3.25 11.25 25.70
CA ASN A 143 2.10 10.35 25.69
C ASN A 143 1.91 9.74 27.09
N ASP A 144 0.95 10.29 27.85
CA ASP A 144 0.59 9.80 29.19
C ASP A 144 -0.41 8.63 29.15
N ALA A 145 -0.83 8.18 27.97
CA ALA A 145 -1.72 7.02 27.84
C ALA A 145 -1.01 5.73 28.27
N ALA A 146 -1.77 4.82 28.89
CA ALA A 146 -1.28 3.49 29.22
C ALA A 146 -0.80 2.75 27.96
N LEU A 147 0.19 1.88 28.12
CA LEU A 147 0.61 0.97 27.06
C LEU A 147 -0.58 0.16 26.56
N ALA A 148 -0.63 -0.14 25.26
CA ALA A 148 -1.76 -0.83 24.64
C ALA A 148 -2.12 -2.17 25.31
N CYS A 149 -1.14 -2.89 25.89
CA CYS A 149 -1.37 -4.13 26.63
C CYS A 149 -1.93 -3.94 28.05
N LEU A 150 -1.84 -2.72 28.61
CA LEU A 150 -2.29 -2.37 29.97
C LEU A 150 -3.52 -1.45 29.95
N SER A 151 -3.96 -1.01 28.77
CA SER A 151 -5.10 -0.13 28.64
C SER A 151 -6.40 -0.86 28.97
N ASP A 152 -7.26 -0.21 29.76
CA ASP A 152 -8.63 -0.67 30.01
C ASP A 152 -9.55 -0.46 28.78
N TYR A 153 -9.10 0.34 27.82
CA TYR A 153 -9.80 0.54 26.54
C TYR A 153 -9.38 -0.53 25.53
N SER A 154 -10.07 -0.62 24.39
CA SER A 154 -9.72 -1.52 23.28
C SER A 154 -8.86 -0.79 22.24
N PRO A 155 -7.52 -0.70 22.40
CA PRO A 155 -6.66 -0.06 21.42
C PRO A 155 -6.63 -0.86 20.12
N GLN A 156 -6.37 -0.17 19.01
CA GLN A 156 -6.20 -0.83 17.72
C GLN A 156 -4.89 -1.61 17.70
N ILE A 157 -4.82 -2.64 16.84
CA ILE A 157 -3.61 -3.47 16.70
C ILE A 157 -2.37 -2.62 16.36
N PHE A 158 -2.55 -1.52 15.61
CA PHE A 158 -1.48 -0.58 15.29
C PHE A 158 -0.77 -0.01 16.52
N SER A 159 -1.48 0.19 17.64
CA SER A 159 -0.90 0.74 18.87
C SER A 159 0.08 -0.20 19.58
N TYR A 160 0.07 -1.49 19.24
CA TYR A 160 1.03 -2.47 19.76
C TYR A 160 2.37 -2.43 19.02
N PHE A 161 2.43 -1.82 17.83
CA PHE A 161 3.64 -1.68 17.05
C PHE A 161 4.28 -0.32 17.31
N GLN A 162 5.52 -0.34 17.76
CA GLN A 162 6.31 0.88 18.00
C GLN A 162 7.31 1.08 16.87
N GLN A 163 7.45 2.32 16.40
CA GLN A 163 8.42 2.66 15.36
C GLN A 163 9.83 2.60 15.96
N LEU A 164 10.71 1.85 15.30
CA LEU A 164 12.12 1.84 15.64
C LEU A 164 12.80 3.08 15.04
N PHE A 165 13.71 3.68 15.78
CA PHE A 165 14.57 4.76 15.31
C PHE A 165 16.03 4.35 15.46
N ALA A 166 16.87 4.84 14.56
CA ALA A 166 18.30 4.62 14.65
C ALA A 166 18.90 5.61 15.67
N GLN A 167 19.75 5.09 16.55
CA GLN A 167 20.51 5.89 17.49
C GLN A 167 21.97 5.44 17.44
N VAL A 168 22.89 6.40 17.36
CA VAL A 168 24.36 6.23 17.38
C VAL A 168 24.94 5.50 16.15
N THR A 169 24.47 4.30 15.81
CA THR A 169 25.09 3.45 14.79
C THR A 169 24.91 3.99 13.37
N ASN A 170 23.70 4.50 13.08
CA ASN A 170 23.35 5.10 11.79
C ASN A 170 22.63 6.44 12.08
N PRO A 171 23.08 7.58 11.52
CA PRO A 171 22.37 8.84 11.70
C PRO A 171 21.02 8.83 10.98
N PRO A 172 19.95 9.43 11.55
CA PRO A 172 18.69 9.62 10.84
C PRO A 172 18.86 10.61 9.69
N ILE A 173 18.10 10.41 8.60
CA ILE A 173 18.08 11.29 7.42
C ILE A 173 17.02 12.37 7.61
N ASP A 174 17.33 13.62 7.26
CA ASP A 174 16.37 14.73 7.30
C ASP A 174 15.42 14.66 6.08
N PRO A 175 14.11 14.38 6.28
CA PRO A 175 13.18 14.17 5.17
C PRO A 175 12.87 15.44 4.36
N PHE A 176 13.16 16.62 4.89
CA PHE A 176 12.94 17.89 4.19
C PHE A 176 14.21 18.38 3.50
N ARG A 177 15.34 18.38 4.20
CA ARG A 177 16.61 18.88 3.65
C ARG A 177 17.28 17.90 2.70
N GLU A 178 17.05 16.61 2.87
CA GLU A 178 17.66 15.53 2.09
C GLU A 178 16.62 14.76 1.24
N GLN A 179 15.49 15.40 0.90
CA GLN A 179 14.42 14.76 0.14
C GLN A 179 14.90 14.12 -1.17
N ILE A 180 15.92 14.69 -1.83
CA ILE A 180 16.46 14.19 -3.10
C ILE A 180 17.07 12.79 -3.02
N VAL A 181 17.50 12.34 -1.83
CA VAL A 181 18.05 10.99 -1.64
C VAL A 181 16.99 9.98 -1.22
N MET A 182 15.76 10.43 -0.95
CA MET A 182 14.63 9.59 -0.54
C MET A 182 13.70 9.32 -1.73
N SER A 183 13.04 8.17 -1.72
CA SER A 183 12.05 7.81 -2.75
C SER A 183 10.93 6.97 -2.14
N LEU A 184 9.70 7.28 -2.51
CA LEU A 184 8.50 6.49 -2.18
C LEU A 184 8.10 5.55 -3.32
N ARG A 185 8.91 5.46 -4.38
CA ARG A 185 8.59 4.63 -5.55
C ARG A 185 8.50 3.17 -5.15
N CYS A 186 7.36 2.56 -5.46
CA CYS A 186 7.07 1.18 -5.16
C CYS A 186 6.92 0.41 -6.48
N PRO A 187 7.93 -0.37 -6.90
CA PRO A 187 7.77 -1.30 -8.00
C PRO A 187 6.92 -2.48 -7.54
N ILE A 188 5.89 -2.80 -8.29
CA ILE A 188 4.90 -3.80 -7.94
C ILE A 188 4.74 -4.78 -9.09
N GLY A 189 4.81 -6.07 -8.85
CA GLY A 189 4.62 -7.05 -9.90
C GLY A 189 5.08 -8.42 -9.44
N PRO A 190 4.89 -9.44 -10.29
CA PRO A 190 5.73 -10.61 -10.22
C PRO A 190 7.20 -10.19 -10.29
N GLU A 191 8.02 -10.82 -9.47
CA GLU A 191 9.46 -10.69 -9.44
C GLU A 191 10.09 -11.96 -10.01
N SER A 192 11.09 -11.75 -10.84
CA SER A 192 11.71 -12.76 -11.69
C SER A 192 13.18 -12.90 -11.32
N ASN A 193 13.83 -13.88 -11.94
CA ASN A 193 15.18 -14.27 -11.56
C ASN A 193 16.20 -13.14 -11.77
N LEU A 194 16.74 -12.59 -10.69
CA LEU A 194 17.77 -11.55 -10.74
C LEU A 194 19.07 -12.02 -11.41
N LEU A 195 19.34 -13.33 -11.42
CA LEU A 195 20.57 -13.89 -11.98
C LEU A 195 20.54 -13.92 -13.52
N GLU A 196 19.36 -13.97 -14.12
CA GLU A 196 19.15 -14.09 -15.56
C GLU A 196 18.28 -12.94 -16.06
N PRO A 197 18.89 -11.89 -16.67
CA PRO A 197 18.14 -10.77 -17.22
C PRO A 197 17.40 -11.16 -18.51
N MET A 198 16.29 -11.90 -18.36
CA MET A 198 15.34 -12.25 -19.42
C MET A 198 14.32 -11.13 -19.66
N GLU A 199 13.67 -11.11 -20.83
CA GLU A 199 12.58 -10.17 -21.16
C GLU A 199 11.32 -10.41 -20.30
N GLU A 200 11.21 -11.50 -19.53
CA GLU A 200 10.11 -11.73 -18.59
C GLU A 200 10.24 -10.90 -17.29
N LEU A 201 11.36 -10.21 -17.07
CA LEU A 201 11.57 -9.27 -15.94
C LEU A 201 10.73 -8.00 -15.97
N GLU A 202 9.91 -7.86 -17.01
CA GLU A 202 9.64 -6.57 -17.62
C GLU A 202 8.28 -5.98 -17.29
N GLU A 203 7.37 -6.73 -16.69
CA GLU A 203 6.00 -6.29 -16.49
C GLU A 203 5.70 -5.84 -15.07
N ARG A 204 6.60 -5.11 -14.39
CA ARG A 204 6.28 -4.51 -13.09
C ARG A 204 5.58 -3.16 -13.27
N LEU A 205 4.49 -2.97 -12.54
CA LEU A 205 3.82 -1.70 -12.32
C LEU A 205 4.65 -0.82 -11.38
N ILE A 206 5.12 0.32 -11.85
CA ILE A 206 5.81 1.31 -11.02
C ILE A 206 4.80 2.30 -10.48
N LEU A 207 4.66 2.32 -9.15
CA LEU A 207 3.96 3.40 -8.47
C LEU A 207 4.94 4.45 -7.98
N GLU A 208 4.52 5.72 -8.05
CA GLU A 208 5.30 6.84 -7.52
C GLU A 208 5.28 6.90 -6.00
N GLN A 209 4.20 6.41 -5.39
CA GLN A 209 4.01 6.34 -3.95
C GLN A 209 3.13 5.13 -3.60
N PRO A 210 3.18 4.63 -2.35
CA PRO A 210 2.30 3.54 -1.94
C PRO A 210 0.84 3.98 -1.86
N VAL A 211 0.52 5.27 -1.65
CA VAL A 211 -0.86 5.72 -1.48
C VAL A 211 -1.58 5.92 -2.83
N LEU A 212 -2.71 5.25 -3.00
CA LEU A 212 -3.57 5.22 -4.18
C LEU A 212 -4.87 5.98 -3.91
N SER A 213 -5.39 6.66 -4.93
CA SER A 213 -6.73 7.23 -4.89
C SER A 213 -7.81 6.17 -5.09
N LEU A 214 -9.05 6.48 -4.73
CA LEU A 214 -10.19 5.59 -4.98
C LEU A 214 -10.39 5.28 -6.47
N VAL A 215 -10.12 6.24 -7.36
CA VAL A 215 -10.18 6.03 -8.82
C VAL A 215 -9.11 5.05 -9.25
N ASP A 216 -7.86 5.26 -8.81
CA ASP A 216 -6.75 4.37 -9.14
C ASP A 216 -7.00 2.95 -8.67
N LEU A 217 -7.66 2.81 -7.51
CA LEU A 217 -8.07 1.53 -7.00
C LEU A 217 -9.03 0.80 -7.93
N GLU A 218 -10.08 1.50 -8.38
CA GLU A 218 -11.11 0.91 -9.22
C GLU A 218 -10.53 0.54 -10.58
N VAL A 219 -9.65 1.40 -11.13
CA VAL A 219 -8.83 1.13 -12.32
C VAL A 219 -8.06 -0.18 -12.11
N LEU A 220 -7.31 -0.32 -11.01
CA LEU A 220 -6.51 -1.51 -10.72
C LEU A 220 -7.37 -2.78 -10.54
N LYS A 221 -8.55 -2.66 -9.92
CA LYS A 221 -9.49 -3.79 -9.75
C LYS A 221 -10.02 -4.33 -11.08
N ARG A 222 -10.32 -3.44 -12.03
CA ARG A 222 -10.90 -3.82 -13.35
C ARG A 222 -9.87 -3.96 -14.47
N THR A 223 -8.60 -3.68 -14.19
CA THR A 223 -7.52 -3.76 -15.17
C THR A 223 -7.39 -5.17 -15.75
N THR A 224 -7.30 -5.23 -17.07
CA THR A 224 -6.94 -6.41 -17.89
C THR A 224 -5.68 -6.16 -18.75
N TYR A 225 -4.99 -5.03 -18.50
CA TYR A 225 -3.86 -4.57 -19.28
C TYR A 225 -2.71 -5.58 -19.24
N LYS A 226 -2.21 -6.00 -20.41
CA LYS A 226 -1.12 -6.99 -20.53
C LYS A 226 -1.36 -8.28 -19.71
N GLY A 227 -2.61 -8.75 -19.64
CA GLY A 227 -2.94 -9.97 -18.90
C GLY A 227 -2.90 -9.84 -17.37
N TRP A 228 -2.72 -8.62 -16.84
CA TRP A 228 -2.88 -8.35 -15.42
C TRP A 228 -4.31 -8.61 -14.98
N ARG A 229 -4.48 -9.35 -13.90
CA ARG A 229 -5.77 -9.65 -13.28
C ARG A 229 -5.69 -9.45 -11.79
N THR A 230 -6.83 -9.04 -11.25
CA THR A 230 -6.96 -8.66 -9.85
C THR A 230 -8.02 -9.52 -9.17
N LYS A 231 -7.67 -10.10 -8.01
CA LYS A 231 -8.60 -10.84 -7.15
C LYS A 231 -8.90 -10.01 -5.91
N VAL A 232 -10.17 -9.75 -5.64
CA VAL A 232 -10.61 -9.16 -4.36
C VAL A 232 -10.95 -10.29 -3.39
N ILE A 233 -10.38 -10.22 -2.20
CA ILE A 233 -10.58 -11.15 -1.08
C ILE A 233 -11.18 -10.37 0.08
N ASP A 234 -12.31 -10.85 0.57
CA ASP A 234 -13.01 -10.19 1.67
C ASP A 234 -12.41 -10.58 3.02
N VAL A 235 -12.05 -9.57 3.80
CA VAL A 235 -11.41 -9.71 5.12
C VAL A 235 -12.44 -9.56 6.25
N VAL A 236 -13.57 -10.24 6.10
CA VAL A 236 -14.66 -10.23 7.07
C VAL A 236 -15.02 -11.65 7.52
N TYR A 237 -15.63 -11.75 8.68
CA TYR A 237 -16.15 -13.00 9.22
C TYR A 237 -17.50 -12.81 9.95
N PRO A 238 -18.35 -13.85 10.05
CA PRO A 238 -19.66 -13.72 10.68
C PRO A 238 -19.59 -13.45 12.19
N THR A 239 -20.43 -12.53 12.68
CA THR A 239 -20.57 -12.18 14.11
C THR A 239 -20.98 -13.37 14.98
N ILE A 240 -21.68 -14.35 14.40
CA ILE A 240 -22.18 -15.56 15.10
C ILE A 240 -21.04 -16.34 15.77
N HIS A 241 -19.85 -16.31 15.17
CA HIS A 241 -18.70 -17.07 15.66
C HIS A 241 -17.88 -16.31 16.70
N ASP A 242 -18.16 -15.02 16.91
CA ASP A 242 -17.45 -14.16 17.85
C ASP A 242 -15.91 -14.29 17.71
N SER A 243 -15.15 -14.15 18.79
CA SER A 243 -13.69 -14.34 18.84
C SER A 243 -13.19 -15.65 18.22
N LYS A 244 -13.96 -16.75 18.29
CA LYS A 244 -13.57 -18.05 17.73
C LYS A 244 -13.58 -18.06 16.19
N GLY A 245 -14.29 -17.12 15.56
CA GLY A 245 -14.36 -16.97 14.11
C GLY A 245 -13.09 -16.42 13.47
N LEU A 246 -12.21 -15.79 14.25
CA LEU A 246 -11.03 -15.09 13.72
C LEU A 246 -10.01 -16.04 13.06
N LEU A 247 -9.63 -17.12 13.75
CA LEU A 247 -8.62 -18.07 13.24
C LEU A 247 -9.08 -18.76 11.94
N PRO A 248 -10.30 -19.36 11.87
CA PRO A 248 -10.78 -19.94 10.62
C PRO A 248 -10.88 -18.93 9.48
N ALA A 249 -11.23 -17.68 9.78
CA ALA A 249 -11.31 -16.64 8.77
C ALA A 249 -9.93 -16.25 8.22
N LEU A 250 -8.90 -16.19 9.06
CA LEU A 250 -7.52 -15.98 8.61
C LEU A 250 -7.03 -17.14 7.74
N ASP A 251 -7.32 -18.39 8.13
CA ASP A 251 -6.96 -19.57 7.34
C ASP A 251 -7.66 -19.56 5.97
N ARG A 252 -8.95 -19.20 5.93
CA ARG A 252 -9.71 -19.00 4.68
C ARG A 252 -9.06 -17.95 3.79
N ILE A 253 -8.75 -16.77 4.32
CA ILE A 253 -8.16 -15.66 3.58
C ILE A 253 -6.79 -16.06 3.03
N CYS A 254 -5.96 -16.73 3.83
CA CYS A 254 -4.67 -17.26 3.38
C CYS A 254 -4.83 -18.28 2.26
N GLY A 255 -5.78 -19.22 2.40
CA GLY A 255 -6.08 -20.23 1.38
C GLY A 255 -6.56 -19.61 0.06
N GLU A 256 -7.50 -18.66 0.12
CA GLU A 256 -7.99 -17.93 -1.05
C GLU A 256 -6.88 -17.13 -1.74
N ALA A 257 -6.00 -16.51 -0.97
CA ALA A 257 -4.89 -15.74 -1.51
C ALA A 257 -3.87 -16.64 -2.21
N CYS A 258 -3.54 -17.80 -1.63
CA CYS A 258 -2.65 -18.76 -2.25
C CYS A 258 -3.27 -19.42 -3.49
N ALA A 259 -4.57 -19.74 -3.46
CA ALA A 259 -5.29 -20.22 -4.64
C ALA A 259 -5.26 -19.19 -5.78
N ALA A 260 -5.55 -17.92 -5.48
CA ALA A 260 -5.47 -16.84 -6.46
C ALA A 260 -4.06 -16.69 -7.06
N ALA A 261 -3.02 -16.87 -6.25
CA ALA A 261 -1.64 -16.87 -6.73
C ALA A 261 -1.34 -18.01 -7.71
N LEU A 262 -1.87 -19.21 -7.44
CA LEU A 262 -1.72 -20.38 -8.31
C LEU A 262 -2.52 -20.25 -9.60
N ASP A 263 -3.69 -19.63 -9.54
CA ASP A 263 -4.55 -19.33 -10.70
C ASP A 263 -3.96 -18.24 -11.64
N GLY A 264 -2.80 -17.69 -11.29
CA GLY A 264 -2.09 -16.69 -12.07
C GLY A 264 -2.72 -15.30 -11.98
N TYR A 265 -3.32 -14.95 -10.85
CA TYR A 265 -3.66 -13.56 -10.56
C TYR A 265 -2.40 -12.81 -10.15
N GLN A 266 -2.07 -11.75 -10.89
CA GLN A 266 -0.93 -10.93 -10.56
C GLN A 266 -1.23 -10.10 -9.32
N MET A 267 -2.47 -9.68 -9.06
CA MET A 267 -2.81 -8.74 -7.99
C MET A 267 -3.89 -9.25 -7.04
N ILE A 268 -3.67 -9.09 -5.73
CA ILE A 268 -4.63 -9.47 -4.67
C ILE A 268 -5.03 -8.28 -3.81
N VAL A 269 -6.33 -8.09 -3.62
CA VAL A 269 -6.91 -6.92 -2.96
C VAL A 269 -7.65 -7.38 -1.73
N LEU A 270 -7.15 -7.01 -0.56
CA LEU A 270 -7.78 -7.34 0.72
C LEU A 270 -8.82 -6.26 1.06
N SER A 271 -10.11 -6.61 1.08
CA SER A 271 -11.20 -5.65 1.30
C SER A 271 -12.02 -5.95 2.55
N ASP A 272 -12.24 -4.92 3.36
CA ASP A 272 -13.14 -4.88 4.53
C ASP A 272 -14.47 -4.17 4.19
N ARG A 273 -14.77 -3.94 2.90
CA ARG A 273 -15.96 -3.17 2.50
C ARG A 273 -17.29 -3.85 2.84
N LYS A 274 -17.30 -5.18 2.99
CA LYS A 274 -18.50 -5.98 3.32
C LYS A 274 -18.84 -5.99 4.82
N VAL A 275 -18.24 -5.12 5.63
CA VAL A 275 -18.62 -4.97 7.04
C VAL A 275 -20.09 -4.56 7.13
N CYS A 276 -20.84 -5.33 7.90
CA CYS A 276 -22.25 -5.09 8.16
C CYS A 276 -22.60 -5.60 9.56
N ARG A 277 -23.86 -5.49 9.97
CA ARG A 277 -24.32 -5.96 11.29
C ARG A 277 -24.02 -7.45 11.55
N GLN A 278 -23.89 -8.26 10.48
CA GLN A 278 -23.63 -9.69 10.56
C GLN A 278 -22.16 -10.05 10.29
N LEU A 279 -21.34 -9.12 9.77
CA LEU A 279 -19.98 -9.37 9.32
C LEU A 279 -19.01 -8.38 9.95
N VAL A 280 -18.04 -8.89 10.71
CA VAL A 280 -17.00 -8.12 11.39
C VAL A 280 -15.74 -8.12 10.54
N ALA A 281 -15.09 -6.96 10.41
CA ALA A 281 -13.78 -6.86 9.77
C ALA A 281 -12.70 -7.46 10.66
N ILE A 282 -11.77 -8.19 10.04
CA ILE A 282 -10.50 -8.51 10.67
C ILE A 282 -9.60 -7.30 10.52
N SER A 283 -8.75 -7.07 11.53
CA SER A 283 -7.74 -6.03 11.43
C SER A 283 -6.91 -6.22 10.15
N PRO A 284 -6.77 -5.16 9.34
CA PRO A 284 -6.06 -5.21 8.06
C PRO A 284 -4.59 -5.59 8.23
N LEU A 285 -3.96 -5.14 9.31
CA LEU A 285 -2.58 -5.48 9.64
C LEU A 285 -2.43 -6.98 9.90
N LEU A 286 -3.37 -7.58 10.64
CA LEU A 286 -3.34 -8.99 10.97
C LEU A 286 -3.59 -9.86 9.73
N ALA A 287 -4.61 -9.52 8.94
CA ALA A 287 -4.91 -10.23 7.70
C ALA A 287 -3.75 -10.18 6.72
N LEU A 288 -3.14 -9.01 6.56
CA LEU A 288 -2.03 -8.84 5.65
C LEU A 288 -0.78 -9.56 6.14
N GLY A 289 -0.44 -9.46 7.43
CA GLY A 289 0.68 -10.18 8.02
C GLY A 289 0.52 -11.70 7.85
N ALA A 290 -0.69 -12.23 8.06
CA ALA A 290 -1.00 -13.64 7.88
C ALA A 290 -0.82 -14.08 6.42
N VAL A 291 -1.43 -13.37 5.46
CA VAL A 291 -1.33 -13.69 4.03
C VAL A 291 0.11 -13.59 3.55
N HIS A 292 0.83 -12.53 3.95
CA HIS A 292 2.23 -12.33 3.59
C HIS A 292 3.10 -13.50 4.05
N GLN A 293 3.00 -13.88 5.33
CA GLN A 293 3.77 -14.99 5.88
C GLN A 293 3.35 -16.33 5.27
N CYS A 294 2.06 -16.55 5.01
CA CYS A 294 1.57 -17.75 4.34
C CYS A 294 2.17 -17.89 2.93
N MET A 295 2.15 -16.82 2.13
CA MET A 295 2.72 -16.82 0.78
C MET A 295 4.23 -16.98 0.76
N LEU A 296 4.95 -16.45 1.75
CA LEU A 296 6.39 -16.68 1.90
C LEU A 296 6.69 -18.15 2.16
N ARG A 297 5.96 -18.79 3.09
CA ARG A 297 6.11 -20.23 3.39
C ARG A 297 5.85 -21.11 2.17
N GLN A 298 4.92 -20.69 1.31
CA GLN A 298 4.58 -21.41 0.07
C GLN A 298 5.40 -20.96 -1.16
N GLN A 299 6.33 -20.02 -0.99
CA GLN A 299 7.16 -19.46 -2.07
C GLN A 299 6.35 -18.80 -3.22
N LEU A 300 5.14 -18.35 -2.94
CA LEU A 300 4.24 -17.71 -3.91
C LEU A 300 4.36 -16.18 -3.93
N ARG A 301 5.01 -15.58 -2.91
CA ARG A 301 5.10 -14.12 -2.75
C ARG A 301 5.76 -13.40 -3.93
N MET A 302 6.67 -14.08 -4.64
CA MET A 302 7.38 -13.53 -5.80
C MET A 302 6.51 -13.54 -7.07
N LYS A 303 5.45 -14.35 -7.12
CA LYS A 303 4.57 -14.44 -8.31
C LYS A 303 3.45 -13.41 -8.29
N VAL A 304 3.18 -12.82 -7.12
CA VAL A 304 1.98 -12.03 -6.89
C VAL A 304 2.29 -10.71 -6.21
N VAL A 305 1.67 -9.69 -6.77
CA VAL A 305 1.38 -8.39 -6.18
C VAL A 305 0.38 -8.64 -5.06
N LEU A 306 0.89 -8.57 -3.83
CA LEU A 306 0.10 -8.15 -2.67
C LEU A 306 0.24 -6.63 -2.56
N PRO A 307 -0.52 -5.87 -3.35
CA PRO A 307 -0.81 -4.53 -2.89
C PRO A 307 -1.59 -4.75 -1.58
N GLY A 308 -1.22 -4.04 -0.54
CA GLY A 308 -2.13 -3.79 0.56
C GLY A 308 -3.20 -2.85 0.03
N LEU A 309 -3.91 -3.28 -1.02
CA LEU A 309 -4.97 -2.56 -1.71
C LEU A 309 -6.17 -2.73 -0.82
N LEU A 310 -6.03 -1.98 0.24
CA LEU A 310 -6.74 -2.17 1.44
C LEU A 310 -7.70 -1.03 1.28
N GLY A 311 -8.94 -1.38 0.95
CA GLY A 311 -10.09 -0.47 1.03
C GLY A 311 -10.34 -0.04 2.46
N ILE A 312 -9.26 0.15 3.24
CA ILE A 312 -9.28 0.25 4.67
C ILE A 312 -9.94 1.54 5.00
N ARG A 313 -11.01 1.40 5.75
CA ARG A 313 -11.49 2.52 6.53
C ARG A 313 -10.69 2.69 7.81
N TYR A 314 -9.48 2.12 7.98
CA TYR A 314 -8.68 2.18 9.22
C TYR A 314 -7.47 3.14 9.15
N LEU A 315 -7.15 3.76 8.01
CA LEU A 315 -5.96 4.60 7.90
C LEU A 315 -6.24 6.02 8.41
N ARG A 316 -5.70 6.30 9.60
CA ARG A 316 -5.91 7.57 10.32
C ARG A 316 -4.63 8.39 10.52
N GLN A 317 -3.49 7.74 10.43
CA GLN A 317 -2.18 8.30 10.76
C GLN A 317 -1.11 7.69 9.85
N TYR A 318 -0.05 8.46 9.61
CA TYR A 318 1.13 8.01 8.84
C TYR A 318 1.81 6.79 9.47
N SER A 319 1.73 6.65 10.80
CA SER A 319 2.25 5.49 11.53
C SER A 319 1.63 4.16 11.05
N MET A 320 0.32 4.16 10.78
CA MET A 320 -0.39 2.99 10.27
C MET A 320 0.06 2.66 8.84
N ILE A 321 0.24 3.68 8.00
CA ILE A 321 0.79 3.50 6.64
C ILE A 321 2.21 2.92 6.72
N ALA A 322 3.06 3.45 7.59
CA ALA A 322 4.43 2.97 7.76
C ALA A 322 4.50 1.51 8.27
N ILE A 323 3.62 1.14 9.21
CA ILE A 323 3.54 -0.24 9.72
C ILE A 323 3.12 -1.18 8.59
N ILE A 324 2.06 -0.84 7.86
CA ILE A 324 1.53 -1.67 6.77
C ILE A 324 2.63 -1.79 5.69
N SER A 325 3.36 -0.72 5.35
CA SER A 325 4.42 -0.76 4.31
C SER A 325 5.59 -1.65 4.68
N ASN A 326 5.94 -1.70 5.98
CA ASN A 326 7.01 -2.56 6.49
C ASN A 326 6.68 -4.07 6.43
N PHE A 327 5.41 -4.46 6.31
CA PHE A 327 5.02 -5.84 5.97
C PHE A 327 5.18 -6.14 4.47
N ASN A 328 6.10 -5.43 3.81
CA ASN A 328 6.49 -5.56 2.41
C ASN A 328 5.30 -5.39 1.46
N ILE A 329 4.61 -4.26 1.64
CA ILE A 329 3.47 -3.86 0.84
C ILE A 329 3.88 -2.86 -0.20
N ASN A 330 3.29 -3.05 -1.37
CA ASN A 330 3.60 -2.25 -2.52
C ASN A 330 2.67 -1.03 -2.70
N SER A 331 1.46 -1.00 -2.11
CA SER A 331 0.52 0.15 -2.11
C SER A 331 -0.64 0.04 -1.10
N MET A 332 -1.31 1.17 -0.78
CA MET A 332 -2.41 1.43 0.18
C MET A 332 -3.33 2.57 -0.29
N ILE A 333 -4.43 2.89 0.40
CA ILE A 333 -5.35 4.02 0.11
C ILE A 333 -5.45 4.93 1.32
N LEU A 334 -5.63 6.25 1.12
CA LEU A 334 -6.07 7.19 2.16
C LEU A 334 -7.56 7.53 2.03
#